data_AF-A0A2P7QLH2-F1
#
_entry.id   AF-A0A2P7QLH2-F1
#
_cell.length_a   1.000
_cell.length_b   1.000
_cell.length_c   1.000
_cell.angle_alpha   90.00
_cell.angle_beta   90.00
_cell.angle_gamma   90.00
#
_symmetry.space_group_name_H-M   'P 1'
#
loop_
_entity.id
_entity.type
_entity.pdbx_description
1 polymer ?
#
loop_
_entity_poly.entity_id
_entity_poly.type
_entity_poly.pdbx_seq_one_letter_code
_entity_poly.pdbx_strand_id
1 'polypeptide(L)'
;MTQISWSLRLIAADGNAVPGLSVQLQVFDMAAGWKRIADSSTGSDGRIRGKADDGVAKPAIAPMLRLVETANPAALLGGVPGLAASAAGVLNADFGDIVHIAEAARPAPRRGGLVRAGLEAPQIGGIAAGIAAAAAPTTAVQRDVEARLAERETELGRTKNERDDLAVRLAAAEAKSADLQERLTQSEIRIGTVRGPIGTGSTPGPVPPPAPGPAVATLAVGALSLGDFATRLGGEIDSAQTALKARGFSLGSVSINAKTIVEGGSSLVFPETAELKTVRPGSLSDVAITFNPNQAPETGDGGVQVPDIRFLTEGAARRVLASVGLVLEVSQGPLGINPDCAPGQAMLQAPGAGNSAARGSTVLAVFAAGT
;
A
#
# COMPACT_ATOMS: atom_id res chain seq x y z
N MET A 1 26.83 7.01 -20.12
CA MET A 1 26.13 8.21 -19.63
C MET A 1 24.71 8.04 -20.09
N THR A 2 23.78 8.01 -19.16
CA THR A 2 22.36 7.88 -19.48
C THR A 2 21.82 9.30 -19.64
N GLN A 3 21.30 9.58 -20.82
CA GLN A 3 20.63 10.86 -21.05
C GLN A 3 19.25 10.81 -20.39
N ILE A 4 18.96 11.79 -19.55
CA ILE A 4 17.69 11.93 -18.83
C ILE A 4 16.91 13.08 -19.46
N SER A 5 15.73 12.79 -19.99
CA SER A 5 14.74 13.81 -20.36
C SER A 5 13.71 13.90 -19.24
N TRP A 6 13.40 15.10 -18.77
CA TRP A 6 12.48 15.26 -17.64
C TRP A 6 11.44 16.35 -17.89
N SER A 7 10.26 16.17 -17.29
CA SER A 7 9.14 17.10 -17.37
C SER A 7 8.39 17.21 -16.07
N LEU A 8 7.77 18.37 -15.85
CA LEU A 8 6.80 18.62 -14.79
C LEU A 8 5.91 19.79 -15.14
N ARG A 9 4.83 19.97 -14.38
CA ARG A 9 4.03 21.19 -14.35
C ARG A 9 3.84 21.67 -12.92
N LEU A 10 4.17 22.92 -12.64
CA LEU A 10 3.96 23.57 -11.35
C LEU A 10 2.68 24.39 -11.38
N ILE A 11 1.81 24.10 -10.42
CA ILE A 11 0.55 24.79 -10.17
C ILE A 11 0.53 25.33 -8.74
N ALA A 12 -0.06 26.49 -8.52
CA ALA A 12 -0.28 27.05 -7.20
C ALA A 12 -1.50 26.38 -6.54
N ALA A 13 -1.72 26.65 -5.25
CA ALA A 13 -2.84 26.10 -4.49
C ALA A 13 -4.23 26.51 -5.04
N ASP A 14 -4.29 27.60 -5.79
CA ASP A 14 -5.49 28.09 -6.49
C ASP A 14 -5.67 27.47 -7.89
N GLY A 15 -4.78 26.55 -8.30
CA GLY A 15 -4.78 25.90 -9.60
C GLY A 15 -4.13 26.71 -10.73
N ASN A 16 -3.64 27.93 -10.46
CA ASN A 16 -2.97 28.75 -11.46
C ASN A 16 -1.54 28.26 -11.72
N ALA A 17 -1.02 28.52 -12.92
CA ALA A 17 0.39 28.24 -13.22
C ALA A 17 1.32 29.11 -12.36
N VAL A 18 2.44 28.53 -11.92
CA VAL A 18 3.49 29.26 -11.18
C VAL A 18 4.66 29.52 -12.13
N PRO A 19 4.79 30.73 -12.73
CA PRO A 19 5.89 31.05 -13.63
C PRO A 19 7.13 31.53 -12.87
N GLY A 20 8.32 31.36 -13.47
CA GLY A 20 9.58 31.91 -12.99
C GLY A 20 10.20 31.24 -11.75
N LEU A 21 9.57 30.21 -11.19
CA LEU A 21 10.15 29.39 -10.12
C LEU A 21 11.31 28.54 -10.66
N SER A 22 12.49 28.68 -10.05
CA SER A 22 13.69 27.90 -10.37
C SER A 22 13.70 26.57 -9.61
N VAL A 23 13.90 25.49 -10.35
CA VAL A 23 13.97 24.13 -9.81
C VAL A 23 15.26 23.46 -10.23
N GLN A 24 15.69 22.52 -9.40
CA GLN A 24 16.89 21.74 -9.58
C GLN A 24 16.53 20.25 -9.61
N LEU A 25 16.98 19.57 -10.67
CA LEU A 25 16.96 18.11 -10.74
C LEU A 25 18.22 17.55 -10.08
N GLN A 26 18.02 16.63 -9.13
CA GLN A 26 19.08 15.95 -8.42
C GLN A 26 18.97 14.43 -8.61
N VAL A 27 20.13 13.78 -8.70
CA VAL A 27 20.27 12.32 -8.70
C VAL A 27 20.92 11.88 -7.40
N PHE A 28 20.52 10.73 -6.87
CA PHE A 28 21.19 10.14 -5.72
C PHE A 28 22.42 9.34 -6.16
N ASP A 29 23.57 9.70 -5.62
CA ASP A 29 24.83 8.96 -5.72
C ASP A 29 25.12 8.27 -4.38
N MET A 30 25.51 7.00 -4.42
CA MET A 30 25.74 6.23 -3.18
C MET A 30 26.94 6.73 -2.36
N ALA A 31 27.94 7.34 -3.00
CA ALA A 31 29.14 7.84 -2.33
C ALA A 31 28.99 9.31 -1.90
N ALA A 32 28.37 10.14 -2.74
CA ALA A 32 28.28 11.59 -2.53
C ALA A 32 26.90 12.07 -2.05
N GLY A 33 25.90 11.19 -1.99
CA GLY A 33 24.51 11.55 -1.71
C GLY A 33 23.86 12.27 -2.88
N TRP A 34 22.98 13.23 -2.59
CA TRP A 34 22.23 13.94 -3.63
C TRP A 34 23.11 14.93 -4.41
N LYS A 35 23.23 14.70 -5.71
CA LYS A 35 24.03 15.50 -6.64
C LYS A 35 23.15 16.25 -7.62
N ARG A 36 23.46 17.52 -7.86
CA ARG A 36 22.84 18.33 -8.92
C ARG A 36 23.19 17.80 -10.32
N ILE A 37 22.20 17.67 -11.19
CA ILE A 37 22.42 17.30 -12.60
C ILE A 37 21.81 18.29 -13.60
N ALA A 38 20.77 19.04 -13.23
CA ALA A 38 20.23 20.11 -14.06
C ALA A 38 19.50 21.18 -13.23
N ASP A 39 19.40 22.38 -13.79
CA ASP A 39 18.60 23.48 -13.29
C ASP A 39 17.67 23.96 -14.41
N SER A 40 16.45 24.38 -14.07
CA SER A 40 15.51 24.98 -15.02
C SER A 40 14.53 25.90 -14.29
N SER A 41 13.78 26.69 -15.03
CA SER A 41 12.73 27.56 -14.48
C SER A 41 11.40 27.32 -15.17
N THR A 42 10.32 27.52 -14.43
CA THR A 42 8.95 27.38 -14.95
C THR A 42 8.65 28.42 -16.02
N GLY A 43 8.12 27.96 -17.15
CA GLY A 43 7.55 28.82 -18.18
C GLY A 43 6.26 29.51 -17.73
N SER A 44 5.70 30.37 -18.59
CA SER A 44 4.45 31.08 -18.34
C SER A 44 3.23 30.15 -18.14
N ASP A 45 3.29 28.91 -18.63
CA ASP A 45 2.27 27.87 -18.45
C ASP A 45 2.54 26.95 -17.24
N GLY A 46 3.58 27.26 -16.45
CA GLY A 46 4.01 26.48 -15.29
C GLY A 46 4.74 25.19 -15.66
N ARG A 47 4.95 24.90 -16.95
CA ARG A 47 5.65 23.68 -17.37
C ARG A 47 7.15 23.87 -17.40
N ILE A 48 7.84 22.77 -17.14
CA ILE A 48 9.29 22.63 -17.34
C ILE A 48 9.54 21.38 -18.15
N ARG A 49 10.47 21.49 -19.10
CA ARG A 49 11.08 20.35 -19.78
C ARG A 49 12.58 20.57 -19.81
N GLY A 50 13.34 19.58 -19.41
CA GLY A 50 14.79 19.64 -19.38
C GLY A 50 15.44 18.37 -19.86
N LYS A 51 16.74 18.48 -20.14
CA LYS A 51 17.62 17.35 -20.41
C LYS A 51 18.80 17.42 -19.45
N ALA A 52 19.23 16.27 -18.96
CA ALA A 52 20.37 16.13 -18.06
C ALA A 52 21.13 14.86 -18.40
N ASP A 53 22.38 14.78 -17.99
CA ASP A 53 23.13 13.53 -18.01
C ASP A 53 23.35 13.07 -16.57
N ASP A 54 23.16 11.78 -16.31
CA ASP A 54 23.42 11.20 -14.98
C ASP A 54 24.91 11.26 -14.60
N GLY A 55 25.79 11.50 -15.58
CA GLY A 55 27.24 11.52 -15.41
C GLY A 55 27.84 10.14 -15.12
N VAL A 56 27.04 9.06 -15.20
CA VAL A 56 27.46 7.70 -14.88
C VAL A 56 27.58 6.90 -16.19
N ALA A 57 28.76 6.31 -16.41
CA ALA A 57 29.06 5.65 -17.69
C ALA A 57 28.26 4.35 -17.91
N LYS A 58 27.69 3.73 -16.86
CA LYS A 58 27.04 2.41 -16.93
C LYS A 58 25.70 2.39 -16.15
N PRO A 59 24.55 2.30 -16.83
CA PRO A 59 23.26 2.10 -16.17
C PRO A 59 23.08 0.61 -15.86
N ALA A 60 23.45 0.18 -14.66
CA ALA A 60 23.02 -1.12 -14.14
C ALA A 60 21.68 -1.02 -13.38
N ILE A 61 21.35 0.16 -12.87
CA ILE A 61 20.20 0.43 -11.99
C ILE A 61 19.60 1.78 -12.38
N ALA A 62 18.26 1.89 -12.35
CA ALA A 62 17.58 3.16 -12.59
C ALA A 62 17.92 4.18 -11.48
N PRO A 63 18.30 5.43 -11.83
CA PRO A 63 18.70 6.43 -10.86
C PRO A 63 17.50 6.87 -10.00
N MET A 64 17.75 7.13 -8.71
CA MET A 64 16.79 7.86 -7.88
C MET A 64 16.89 9.36 -8.19
N LEU A 65 15.75 9.96 -8.55
CA LEU A 65 15.66 11.36 -8.96
C LEU A 65 14.75 12.13 -8.01
N ARG A 66 15.11 13.38 -7.72
CA ARG A 66 14.24 14.32 -7.00
C ARG A 66 14.32 15.71 -7.60
N LEU A 67 13.26 16.48 -7.36
CA LEU A 67 13.19 17.90 -7.64
C LEU A 67 13.21 18.70 -6.35
N VAL A 68 14.02 19.73 -6.33
CA VAL A 68 14.07 20.70 -5.23
C VAL A 68 13.97 22.11 -5.79
N GLU A 69 13.50 23.04 -4.97
CA GLU A 69 13.53 24.45 -5.30
C GLU A 69 14.95 24.99 -5.19
N THR A 70 15.42 25.74 -6.19
CA THR A 70 16.81 26.25 -6.19
C THR A 70 17.05 27.23 -5.04
N ALA A 71 16.05 28.05 -4.70
CA ALA A 71 16.13 29.02 -3.60
C ALA A 71 16.06 28.34 -2.22
N ASN A 72 15.40 27.18 -2.13
CA ASN A 72 15.23 26.42 -0.90
C ASN A 72 15.45 24.92 -1.17
N PRO A 73 16.70 24.43 -1.17
CA PRO A 73 16.99 23.03 -1.48
C PRO A 73 16.47 22.04 -0.43
N ALA A 74 15.97 22.51 0.72
CA ALA A 74 15.24 21.69 1.69
C ALA A 74 13.77 21.49 1.30
N ALA A 75 13.22 22.33 0.42
CA ALA A 75 11.88 22.18 -0.15
C ALA A 75 11.91 21.14 -1.29
N LEU A 76 11.52 19.91 -0.96
CA LEU A 76 11.30 18.86 -1.94
C LEU A 76 10.01 19.15 -2.72
N LEU A 77 10.12 19.35 -4.03
CA LEU A 77 8.96 19.58 -4.91
C LEU A 77 8.38 18.25 -5.40
N GLY A 78 9.21 17.23 -5.62
CA GLY A 78 8.78 15.90 -6.04
C GLY A 78 9.90 14.87 -5.87
N GLY A 79 9.55 13.65 -5.48
CA GLY A 79 10.53 12.61 -5.10
C GLY A 79 10.48 11.31 -5.91
N VAL A 80 9.41 11.05 -6.67
CA VAL A 80 9.26 9.80 -7.43
C VAL A 80 8.64 10.11 -8.79
N PRO A 81 9.44 10.32 -9.85
CA PRO A 81 8.91 10.47 -11.19
C PRO A 81 8.44 9.13 -11.77
N GLY A 82 7.48 9.19 -12.69
CA GLY A 82 7.24 8.09 -13.63
C GLY A 82 8.45 7.93 -14.54
N LEU A 83 9.07 6.75 -14.54
CA LEU A 83 10.26 6.45 -15.33
C LEU A 83 9.90 5.59 -16.55
N ALA A 84 10.33 6.02 -17.73
CA ALA A 84 10.19 5.25 -18.96
C ALA A 84 11.49 5.29 -19.77
N ALA A 85 12.06 4.12 -20.08
CA ALA A 85 13.25 4.04 -20.91
C ALA A 85 12.87 3.99 -22.41
N SER A 86 13.54 4.79 -23.23
CA SER A 86 13.45 4.74 -24.68
C SER A 86 14.43 3.71 -25.25
N ALA A 87 14.07 3.11 -26.39
CA ALA A 87 14.97 2.24 -27.17
C ALA A 87 16.28 2.94 -27.58
N ALA A 88 16.30 4.29 -27.59
CA ALA A 88 17.49 5.10 -27.86
C ALA A 88 18.40 5.31 -26.64
N GLY A 89 18.13 4.66 -25.50
CA GLY A 89 18.94 4.80 -24.27
C GLY A 89 18.69 6.10 -23.50
N VAL A 90 17.57 6.78 -23.76
CA VAL A 90 17.13 7.97 -23.02
C VAL A 90 16.14 7.56 -21.93
N LEU A 91 16.39 7.97 -20.70
CA LEU A 91 15.47 7.82 -19.59
C LEU A 91 14.53 9.02 -19.53
N ASN A 92 13.23 8.79 -19.68
CA ASN A 92 12.21 9.82 -19.49
C ASN A 92 11.73 9.79 -18.05
N ALA A 93 11.79 10.93 -17.36
CA ALA A 93 11.33 11.13 -16.00
C ALA A 93 10.21 12.17 -15.97
N ASP A 94 8.97 11.73 -15.75
CA ASP A 94 7.83 12.62 -15.65
C ASP A 94 7.38 12.77 -14.19
N PHE A 95 7.43 14.00 -13.67
CA PHE A 95 7.00 14.29 -12.31
C PHE A 95 5.52 14.72 -12.23
N GLY A 96 4.84 14.86 -13.38
CA GLY A 96 3.43 15.25 -13.44
C GLY A 96 3.16 16.67 -12.92
N ASP A 97 1.99 16.86 -12.35
CA ASP A 97 1.51 18.14 -11.82
C ASP A 97 1.88 18.24 -10.32
N ILE A 98 2.67 19.25 -9.95
CA ILE A 98 3.15 19.52 -8.60
C ILE A 98 2.46 20.80 -8.07
N VAL A 99 1.78 20.68 -6.93
CA VAL A 99 1.19 21.83 -6.24
C VAL A 99 2.25 22.53 -5.39
N HIS A 100 2.57 23.77 -5.74
CA HIS A 100 3.49 24.63 -5.01
C HIS A 100 2.75 25.41 -3.92
N ILE A 101 3.15 25.18 -2.68
CA ILE A 101 2.68 25.96 -1.52
C ILE A 101 3.82 26.89 -1.11
N ALA A 102 3.61 28.19 -1.31
CA ALA A 102 4.57 29.24 -0.99
C ALA A 102 4.95 29.23 0.51
N GLU A 103 6.20 29.57 0.82
CA GLU A 103 6.78 29.48 2.17
C GLU A 103 6.04 30.33 3.21
N ALA A 104 5.40 31.44 2.81
CA ALA A 104 4.55 32.25 3.69
C ALA A 104 3.30 31.51 4.22
N ALA A 105 2.92 30.39 3.59
CA ALA A 105 1.81 29.53 4.00
C ALA A 105 2.27 28.25 4.72
N ARG A 106 3.58 28.08 4.98
CA ARG A 106 4.11 26.90 5.71
C ARG A 106 4.26 27.22 7.20
N PRO A 107 3.71 26.41 8.12
CA PRO A 107 4.05 26.51 9.54
C PRO A 107 5.54 26.17 9.71
N ALA A 108 6.33 27.16 10.14
CA ALA A 108 7.79 27.01 10.24
C ALA A 108 8.19 25.99 11.32
N PRO A 109 9.08 25.01 11.02
CA PRO A 109 9.72 24.21 12.06
C PRO A 109 10.74 25.08 12.79
N ARG A 110 10.48 25.41 14.06
CA ARG A 110 11.43 26.14 14.91
C ARG A 110 12.67 25.27 15.15
N ARG A 111 13.77 25.59 14.46
CA ARG A 111 15.11 25.10 14.79
C ARG A 111 15.52 25.69 16.14
N GLY A 112 15.72 24.83 17.14
CA GLY A 112 16.33 25.18 18.41
C GLY A 112 17.81 25.54 18.23
N GLY A 113 18.09 26.83 18.09
CA GLY A 113 19.44 27.39 18.18
C GLY A 113 19.71 27.86 19.61
N LEU A 114 20.62 27.19 20.30
CA LEU A 114 21.22 27.65 21.55
C LEU A 114 22.05 28.91 21.26
N VAL A 115 21.53 30.10 21.57
CA VAL A 115 22.34 31.31 21.70
C VAL A 115 22.77 31.43 23.15
N ARG A 116 24.04 31.15 23.40
CA ARG A 116 24.75 31.42 24.64
C ARG A 116 24.84 32.94 24.83
N ALA A 117 24.37 33.43 25.97
CA ALA A 117 24.55 34.80 26.40
C ALA A 117 25.96 35.02 26.98
N GLY A 118 26.53 36.20 26.70
CA GLY A 118 27.43 36.91 27.62
C GLY A 118 28.88 37.07 27.16
N LEU A 119 29.23 38.29 26.72
CA LEU A 119 30.39 39.07 27.22
C LEU A 119 30.31 40.53 26.69
N GLU A 120 30.33 41.48 27.63
CA GLU A 120 30.48 42.94 27.44
C GLU A 120 31.84 43.27 26.76
N ALA A 121 32.09 44.35 26.01
CA ALA A 121 31.90 45.80 26.21
C ALA A 121 32.32 46.54 24.89
N PRO A 122 32.56 47.88 24.81
CA PRO A 122 31.83 49.07 25.26
C PRO A 122 31.26 49.91 24.08
N GLN A 123 30.46 50.92 24.40
CA GLN A 123 29.89 51.93 23.49
C GLN A 123 30.94 52.82 22.80
N ILE A 124 30.83 53.02 21.48
CA ILE A 124 31.22 54.27 20.78
C ILE A 124 30.20 54.58 19.65
N GLY A 125 29.39 55.62 19.84
CA GLY A 125 29.00 56.64 18.84
C GLY A 125 28.05 56.32 17.69
N GLY A 126 26.76 56.73 17.82
CA GLY A 126 25.79 57.07 16.76
C GLY A 126 25.31 55.89 15.90
N ILE A 127 24.02 55.60 15.72
CA ILE A 127 22.89 56.41 15.24
C ILE A 127 21.63 55.66 15.69
N ALA A 128 20.58 56.38 16.10
CA ALA A 128 19.31 55.79 16.49
C ALA A 128 18.56 55.20 15.27
N ALA A 129 18.21 53.92 15.34
CA ALA A 129 17.12 53.32 14.57
C ALA A 129 16.35 52.37 15.52
N GLY A 130 15.07 52.66 15.74
CA GLY A 130 14.24 51.98 16.73
C GLY A 130 14.09 50.48 16.43
N ILE A 131 14.42 49.66 17.41
CA ILE A 131 14.06 48.25 17.44
C ILE A 131 12.97 48.11 18.50
N ALA A 132 11.75 47.83 18.04
CA ALA A 132 10.62 47.50 18.90
C ALA A 132 11.00 46.31 19.80
N ALA A 133 10.74 46.45 21.09
CA ALA A 133 10.96 45.43 22.09
C ALA A 133 10.21 44.13 21.71
N ALA A 134 10.96 43.06 21.44
CA ALA A 134 10.41 41.73 21.29
C ALA A 134 9.83 41.28 22.64
N ALA A 135 8.51 41.16 22.71
CA ALA A 135 7.81 40.68 23.88
C ALA A 135 8.28 39.26 24.24
N ALA A 136 8.69 39.07 25.50
CA ALA A 136 9.00 37.76 26.04
C ALA A 136 7.77 36.83 25.95
N PRO A 137 7.93 35.53 25.62
CA PRO A 137 6.82 34.61 25.54
C PRO A 137 6.16 34.46 26.92
N THR A 138 4.84 34.69 26.98
CA THR A 138 4.01 34.51 28.17
C THR A 138 4.09 33.07 28.69
N THR A 139 4.09 32.90 30.01
CA THR A 139 4.16 31.62 30.74
C THR A 139 3.14 30.56 30.30
N ALA A 140 2.01 30.97 29.73
CA ALA A 140 1.02 30.06 29.14
C ALA A 140 1.55 29.30 27.92
N VAL A 141 2.39 29.93 27.09
CA VAL A 141 3.00 29.29 25.91
C VAL A 141 4.06 28.28 26.34
N GLN A 142 4.77 28.55 27.44
CA GLN A 142 5.74 27.61 28.00
C GLN A 142 5.06 26.33 28.52
N ARG A 143 3.93 26.44 29.23
CA ARG A 143 3.17 25.27 29.71
C ARG A 143 2.59 24.40 28.59
N ASP A 144 2.10 25.02 27.50
CA ASP A 144 1.60 24.26 26.34
C ASP A 144 2.73 23.49 25.63
N VAL A 145 3.93 24.07 25.57
CA VAL A 145 5.12 23.41 25.01
C VAL A 145 5.58 22.24 25.89
N GLU A 146 5.60 22.41 27.21
CA GLU A 146 5.93 21.34 28.15
C GLU A 146 4.93 20.17 28.07
N ALA A 147 3.63 20.47 27.94
CA ALA A 147 2.60 19.46 27.76
C ALA A 147 2.79 18.64 26.46
N ARG A 148 3.08 19.33 25.34
CA ARG A 148 3.35 18.66 24.05
C ARG A 148 4.66 17.86 24.05
N LEU A 149 5.66 18.30 24.82
CA LEU A 149 6.91 17.56 24.97
C LEU A 149 6.66 16.25 25.73
N ALA A 150 5.89 16.31 26.82
CA ALA A 150 5.51 15.13 27.60
C ALA A 150 4.70 14.13 26.75
N GLU A 151 3.76 14.62 25.93
CA GLU A 151 3.00 13.78 24.99
C GLU A 151 3.92 13.07 23.99
N ARG A 152 4.87 13.80 23.39
CA ARG A 152 5.87 13.20 22.49
C ARG A 152 6.77 12.17 23.15
N GLU A 153 7.16 12.38 24.40
CA GLU A 153 7.95 11.38 25.14
C GLU A 153 7.15 10.09 25.37
N THR A 154 5.85 10.19 25.64
CA THR A 154 4.99 9.01 25.73
C THR A 154 4.82 8.29 24.39
N GLU A 155 4.70 9.03 23.30
CA GLU A 155 4.60 8.46 21.94
C GLU A 155 5.91 7.77 21.50
N LEU A 156 7.06 8.34 21.85
CA LEU A 156 8.37 7.69 21.64
C LEU A 156 8.52 6.41 22.46
N GLY A 157 8.01 6.40 23.71
CA GLY A 157 7.94 5.19 24.51
C GLY A 157 7.08 4.10 23.84
N ARG A 158 5.91 4.48 23.33
CA ARG A 158 4.99 3.57 22.65
C ARG A 158 5.60 2.97 21.37
N THR A 159 6.16 3.81 20.51
CA THR A 159 6.79 3.36 19.25
C THR A 159 8.00 2.46 19.51
N LYS A 160 8.77 2.72 20.58
CA LYS A 160 9.86 1.83 21.00
C LYS A 160 9.33 0.46 21.43
N ASN A 161 8.27 0.41 22.23
CA ASN A 161 7.64 -0.84 22.63
C ASN A 161 7.10 -1.62 21.42
N GLU A 162 6.45 -0.94 20.47
CA GLU A 162 5.95 -1.56 19.23
C GLU A 162 7.08 -2.13 18.38
N ARG A 163 8.21 -1.43 18.28
CA ARG A 163 9.41 -1.92 17.58
C ARG A 163 9.98 -3.16 18.27
N ASP A 164 10.05 -3.16 19.59
CA ASP A 164 10.60 -4.28 20.36
C ASP A 164 9.66 -5.52 20.25
N ASP A 165 8.34 -5.32 20.26
CA ASP A 165 7.35 -6.37 19.99
C ASP A 165 7.48 -6.95 18.56
N LEU A 166 7.70 -6.09 17.56
CA LEU A 166 7.92 -6.53 16.18
C LEU A 166 9.22 -7.33 16.05
N ALA A 167 10.29 -6.94 16.75
CA ALA A 167 11.55 -7.69 16.76
C ALA A 167 11.36 -9.10 17.36
N VAL A 168 10.57 -9.23 18.43
CA VAL A 168 10.22 -10.55 19.01
C VAL A 168 9.42 -11.40 18.03
N ARG A 169 8.44 -10.80 17.34
CA ARG A 169 7.64 -11.53 16.32
C ARG A 169 8.47 -11.97 15.13
N LEU A 170 9.41 -11.14 14.68
CA LEU A 170 10.33 -11.48 13.59
C LEU A 170 11.20 -12.69 13.98
N ALA A 171 11.81 -12.67 15.16
CA ALA A 171 12.60 -13.79 15.66
C ALA A 171 11.77 -15.09 15.76
N ALA A 172 10.51 -14.99 16.20
CA ALA A 172 9.61 -16.14 16.25
C ALA A 172 9.22 -16.66 14.85
N ALA A 173 9.08 -15.78 13.86
CA ALA A 173 8.80 -16.16 12.47
C ALA A 173 10.02 -16.83 11.82
N GLU A 174 11.22 -16.30 12.06
CA GLU A 174 12.48 -16.91 11.59
C GLU A 174 12.67 -18.32 12.16
N ALA A 175 12.41 -18.52 13.46
CA ALA A 175 12.45 -19.85 14.08
C ALA A 175 11.46 -20.83 13.44
N LYS A 176 10.22 -20.39 13.14
CA LYS A 176 9.23 -21.22 12.42
C LYS A 176 9.68 -21.57 11.01
N SER A 177 10.33 -20.64 10.31
CA SER A 177 10.83 -20.90 8.96
C SER A 177 11.95 -21.95 8.95
N ALA A 178 12.84 -21.92 9.95
CA ALA A 178 13.88 -22.93 10.11
C ALA A 178 13.29 -24.33 10.41
N ASP A 179 12.29 -24.42 11.30
CA ASP A 179 11.57 -25.67 11.58
C ASP A 179 10.90 -26.25 10.31
N LEU A 180 10.24 -25.39 9.53
CA LEU A 180 9.63 -25.81 8.26
C LEU A 180 10.66 -26.32 7.24
N GLN A 181 11.83 -25.68 7.16
CA GLN A 181 12.91 -26.15 6.30
C GLN A 181 13.45 -27.52 6.74
N GLU A 182 13.60 -27.75 8.05
CA GLU A 182 13.99 -29.05 8.59
C GLU A 182 12.94 -30.12 8.25
N ARG A 183 11.65 -29.82 8.41
CA ARG A 183 10.57 -30.75 8.05
C ARG A 183 10.53 -31.07 6.56
N LEU A 184 10.85 -30.10 5.69
CA LEU A 184 10.94 -30.32 4.25
C LEU A 184 12.11 -31.25 3.91
N THR A 185 13.30 -30.98 4.44
CA THR A 185 14.47 -31.84 4.21
C THR A 185 14.25 -33.27 4.75
N GLN A 186 13.62 -33.43 5.92
CA GLN A 186 13.22 -34.74 6.43
C GLN A 186 12.19 -35.43 5.52
N SER A 187 11.24 -34.69 4.95
CA SER A 187 10.24 -35.23 4.02
C SER A 187 10.88 -35.66 2.70
N GLU A 188 11.83 -34.88 2.16
CA GLU A 188 12.61 -35.24 0.98
C GLU A 188 13.43 -36.51 1.19
N ILE A 189 14.07 -36.67 2.35
CA ILE A 189 14.79 -37.89 2.72
C ILE A 189 13.83 -39.09 2.73
N ARG A 190 12.65 -38.96 3.35
CA ARG A 190 11.62 -40.02 3.38
C ARG A 190 11.14 -40.41 1.98
N ILE A 191 10.91 -39.43 1.10
CA ILE A 191 10.51 -39.68 -0.30
C ILE A 191 11.63 -40.42 -1.05
N GLY A 192 12.89 -40.03 -0.83
CA GLY A 192 14.04 -40.72 -1.40
C GLY A 192 14.18 -42.17 -0.92
N THR A 193 13.85 -42.45 0.36
CA THR A 193 13.92 -43.82 0.91
C THR A 193 12.81 -44.73 0.39
N VAL A 194 11.61 -44.19 0.16
CA VAL A 194 10.49 -44.95 -0.43
C VAL A 194 10.73 -45.26 -1.92
N ARG A 195 11.62 -44.51 -2.59
CA ARG A 195 11.95 -44.65 -4.02
C ARG A 195 13.22 -45.46 -4.30
N GLY A 196 13.54 -46.44 -3.46
CA GLY A 196 14.70 -47.34 -3.64
C GLY A 196 14.78 -48.01 -5.03
N PRO A 197 15.96 -48.49 -5.45
CA PRO A 197 16.28 -48.76 -6.86
C PRO A 197 15.47 -49.94 -7.41
N ILE A 198 14.73 -49.70 -8.50
CA ILE A 198 14.09 -50.76 -9.30
C ILE A 198 15.20 -51.53 -10.02
N GLY A 199 15.61 -52.65 -9.42
CA GLY A 199 16.50 -53.63 -10.02
C GLY A 199 15.80 -54.49 -11.08
N THR A 200 16.51 -54.71 -12.17
CA THR A 200 16.14 -55.46 -13.37
C THR A 200 15.97 -56.96 -13.16
N GLY A 201 14.88 -57.54 -13.70
CA GLY A 201 14.88 -58.88 -14.32
C GLY A 201 14.08 -60.01 -13.65
N SER A 202 12.94 -60.41 -14.25
CA SER A 202 12.57 -61.79 -14.67
C SER A 202 11.04 -61.95 -14.89
N THR A 203 10.64 -62.31 -16.13
CA THR A 203 9.29 -62.70 -16.64
C THR A 203 8.95 -64.18 -16.39
N PRO A 204 7.77 -64.76 -16.78
CA PRO A 204 6.39 -64.24 -16.90
C PRO A 204 5.29 -65.19 -16.31
N GLY A 205 4.06 -64.70 -16.10
CA GLY A 205 2.85 -65.49 -15.81
C GLY A 205 1.57 -64.77 -16.28
N PRO A 206 0.48 -65.47 -16.64
CA PRO A 206 -0.53 -64.97 -17.58
C PRO A 206 -1.48 -63.94 -16.96
N VAL A 207 -1.80 -62.95 -17.78
CA VAL A 207 -2.63 -61.78 -17.52
C VAL A 207 -4.13 -62.14 -17.47
N PRO A 208 -4.88 -61.77 -16.41
CA PRO A 208 -6.31 -61.47 -16.49
C PRO A 208 -6.52 -60.00 -16.92
N PRO A 209 -7.62 -59.67 -17.62
CA PRO A 209 -7.80 -58.38 -18.30
C PRO A 209 -7.80 -57.19 -17.31
N PRO A 210 -7.32 -56.00 -17.73
CA PRO A 210 -7.22 -54.85 -16.85
C PRO A 210 -8.60 -54.28 -16.52
N ALA A 211 -8.88 -54.18 -15.23
CA ALA A 211 -9.82 -53.21 -14.68
C ALA A 211 -9.33 -51.78 -15.01
N PRO A 212 -10.24 -50.79 -15.12
CA PRO A 212 -9.89 -49.43 -15.54
C PRO A 212 -8.87 -48.83 -14.57
N GLY A 213 -7.68 -48.50 -15.10
CA GLY A 213 -6.64 -47.83 -14.32
C GLY A 213 -7.12 -46.45 -13.84
N PRO A 214 -6.70 -46.01 -12.64
CA PRO A 214 -6.87 -44.63 -12.23
C PRO A 214 -6.10 -43.70 -13.17
N ALA A 215 -6.72 -42.55 -13.43
CA ALA A 215 -6.26 -41.50 -14.34
C ALA A 215 -4.76 -41.21 -14.21
N VAL A 216 -4.14 -41.01 -15.38
CA VAL A 216 -2.81 -40.41 -15.53
C VAL A 216 -2.83 -39.10 -14.76
N ALA A 217 -2.02 -39.02 -13.70
CA ALA A 217 -1.84 -37.79 -12.94
C ALA A 217 -1.15 -36.77 -13.86
N THR A 218 -1.95 -35.82 -14.36
CA THR A 218 -1.49 -34.62 -15.04
C THR A 218 -0.44 -33.91 -14.19
N LEU A 219 0.68 -33.56 -14.82
CA LEU A 219 1.76 -32.76 -14.27
C LEU A 219 1.19 -31.41 -13.78
N ALA A 220 0.99 -31.29 -12.47
CA ALA A 220 0.63 -30.04 -11.82
C ALA A 220 1.88 -29.14 -11.72
N VAL A 221 2.17 -28.41 -12.79
CA VAL A 221 2.77 -27.07 -12.67
C VAL A 221 1.60 -26.14 -12.36
N GLY A 222 1.66 -25.45 -11.22
CA GLY A 222 0.52 -24.91 -10.49
C GLY A 222 -0.52 -24.16 -11.31
N ALA A 223 -1.56 -24.88 -11.73
CA ALA A 223 -2.82 -24.35 -12.20
C ALA A 223 -3.41 -23.41 -11.13
N LEU A 224 -3.38 -22.11 -11.36
CA LEU A 224 -4.00 -21.11 -10.48
C LEU A 224 -5.43 -20.86 -10.95
N SER A 225 -6.39 -20.92 -10.04
CA SER A 225 -7.75 -20.45 -10.34
C SER A 225 -7.72 -18.96 -10.64
N LEU A 226 -8.48 -18.51 -11.64
CA LEU A 226 -8.64 -17.09 -11.95
C LEU A 226 -9.12 -16.28 -10.72
N GLY A 227 -9.99 -16.87 -9.90
CA GLY A 227 -10.47 -16.25 -8.67
C GLY A 227 -9.39 -16.10 -7.59
N ASP A 228 -8.54 -17.12 -7.43
CA ASP A 228 -7.43 -17.09 -6.47
C ASP A 228 -6.34 -16.11 -6.91
N PHE A 229 -6.06 -16.05 -8.22
CA PHE A 229 -5.14 -15.09 -8.80
C PHE A 229 -5.63 -13.65 -8.58
N ALA A 230 -6.90 -13.36 -8.88
CA ALA A 230 -7.49 -12.04 -8.66
C ALA A 230 -7.51 -11.65 -7.18
N THR A 231 -7.80 -12.61 -6.28
CA THR A 231 -7.83 -12.36 -4.82
C THR A 231 -6.44 -12.06 -4.26
N ARG A 232 -5.41 -12.80 -4.69
CA ARG A 232 -4.02 -12.54 -4.26
C ARG A 232 -3.51 -11.21 -4.80
N LEU A 233 -3.76 -10.93 -6.08
CA LEU A 233 -3.37 -9.67 -6.71
C LEU A 233 -4.07 -8.48 -6.04
N GLY A 234 -5.36 -8.59 -5.74
CA GLY A 234 -6.12 -7.59 -4.99
C GLY A 234 -5.54 -7.36 -3.59
N GLY A 235 -5.20 -8.43 -2.86
CA GLY A 235 -4.58 -8.33 -1.53
C GLY A 235 -3.18 -7.70 -1.53
N GLU A 236 -2.36 -8.00 -2.54
CA GLU A 236 -1.04 -7.37 -2.69
C GLU A 236 -1.14 -5.89 -3.05
N ILE A 237 -2.05 -5.53 -3.95
CA ILE A 237 -2.31 -4.14 -4.34
C ILE A 237 -2.85 -3.34 -3.13
N ASP A 238 -3.77 -3.92 -2.35
CA ASP A 238 -4.31 -3.26 -1.15
C ASP A 238 -3.27 -3.12 -0.03
N SER A 239 -2.42 -4.14 0.14
CA SER A 239 -1.28 -4.08 1.07
C SER A 239 -0.27 -3.00 0.67
N ALA A 240 0.04 -2.90 -0.63
CA ALA A 240 0.89 -1.86 -1.18
C ALA A 240 0.25 -0.47 -1.04
N GLN A 241 -1.06 -0.35 -1.26
CA GLN A 241 -1.81 0.89 -1.07
C GLN A 241 -1.81 1.33 0.39
N THR A 242 -1.99 0.40 1.33
CA THR A 242 -1.97 0.66 2.78
C THR A 242 -0.58 1.11 3.24
N ALA A 243 0.47 0.44 2.76
CA ALA A 243 1.85 0.82 3.05
C ALA A 243 2.23 2.19 2.49
N LEU A 244 1.69 2.56 1.32
CA LEU A 244 1.92 3.86 0.69
C LEU A 244 1.11 4.97 1.38
N LYS A 245 -0.14 4.71 1.78
CA LYS A 245 -0.97 5.67 2.53
C LYS A 245 -0.35 6.05 3.86
N ALA A 246 0.25 5.08 4.57
CA ALA A 246 1.00 5.34 5.81
C ALA A 246 2.20 6.29 5.62
N ARG A 247 2.64 6.47 4.38
CA ARG A 247 3.75 7.37 3.99
C ARG A 247 3.27 8.64 3.26
N GLY A 248 1.96 8.85 3.16
CA GLY A 248 1.36 10.01 2.48
C GLY A 248 1.26 9.89 0.96
N PHE A 249 1.38 8.67 0.41
CA PHE A 249 1.30 8.40 -1.03
C PHE A 249 0.12 7.47 -1.36
N SER A 250 -0.35 7.46 -2.61
CA SER A 250 -1.35 6.51 -3.11
C SER A 250 -0.96 5.97 -4.48
N LEU A 251 -1.23 4.70 -4.72
CA LEU A 251 -1.14 4.08 -6.04
C LEU A 251 -2.13 4.76 -7.00
N GLY A 252 -1.67 5.00 -8.23
CA GLY A 252 -2.49 5.40 -9.39
C GLY A 252 -3.18 4.21 -10.05
N SER A 253 -3.86 4.42 -11.18
CA SER A 253 -4.47 3.33 -11.95
C SER A 253 -3.41 2.34 -12.42
N VAL A 254 -3.51 1.07 -12.01
CA VAL A 254 -2.56 0.01 -12.38
C VAL A 254 -3.23 -0.91 -13.39
N SER A 255 -2.71 -0.98 -14.61
CA SER A 255 -3.16 -1.95 -15.61
C SER A 255 -2.10 -3.04 -15.77
N ILE A 256 -2.48 -4.29 -15.54
CA ILE A 256 -1.62 -5.46 -15.65
C ILE A 256 -2.14 -6.29 -16.82
N ASN A 257 -1.31 -6.42 -17.86
CA ASN A 257 -1.57 -7.32 -18.99
C ASN A 257 -0.67 -8.54 -18.84
N ALA A 258 -1.27 -9.71 -18.67
CA ALA A 258 -0.56 -10.98 -18.57
C ALA A 258 -0.98 -11.92 -19.71
N LYS A 259 0.00 -12.58 -20.32
CA LYS A 259 -0.23 -13.65 -21.31
C LYS A 259 -0.25 -14.99 -20.58
N THR A 260 -1.37 -15.70 -20.67
CA THR A 260 -1.58 -16.96 -19.96
C THR A 260 -2.36 -17.93 -20.83
N ILE A 261 -2.21 -19.23 -20.56
CA ILE A 261 -3.02 -20.27 -21.19
C ILE A 261 -4.21 -20.51 -20.25
N VAL A 262 -5.42 -20.31 -20.77
CA VAL A 262 -6.65 -20.60 -20.03
C VAL A 262 -7.06 -22.04 -20.29
N GLU A 263 -6.91 -22.89 -19.28
CA GLU A 263 -7.28 -24.31 -19.34
C GLU A 263 -8.63 -24.53 -18.66
N GLY A 264 -9.58 -25.15 -19.36
CA GLY A 264 -10.90 -25.50 -18.81
C GLY A 264 -11.81 -24.30 -18.41
N GLY A 265 -11.48 -23.07 -18.81
CA GLY A 265 -12.30 -21.87 -18.57
C GLY A 265 -12.12 -21.19 -17.21
N SER A 266 -11.45 -21.82 -16.25
CA SER A 266 -11.26 -21.27 -14.89
C SER A 266 -9.83 -21.39 -14.36
N SER A 267 -8.94 -22.08 -15.07
CA SER A 267 -7.54 -22.24 -14.68
C SER A 267 -6.62 -21.42 -15.56
N LEU A 268 -5.75 -20.64 -14.92
CA LEU A 268 -4.68 -19.89 -15.55
C LEU A 268 -3.37 -20.65 -15.36
N VAL A 269 -2.70 -20.92 -16.48
CA VAL A 269 -1.35 -21.46 -16.52
C VAL A 269 -0.43 -20.39 -17.09
N PHE A 270 0.62 -20.02 -16.34
CA PHE A 270 1.62 -19.05 -16.75
C PHE A 270 2.84 -19.80 -17.29
N PRO A 271 3.03 -19.88 -18.62
CA PRO A 271 4.15 -20.61 -19.19
C PRO A 271 5.47 -19.90 -18.91
N GLU A 272 6.51 -20.66 -18.60
CA GLU A 272 7.86 -20.11 -18.39
C GLU A 272 8.51 -19.67 -19.71
N THR A 273 9.59 -18.88 -19.61
CA THR A 273 10.36 -18.38 -20.77
C THR A 273 10.86 -19.48 -21.71
N ALA A 274 11.12 -20.68 -21.17
CA ALA A 274 11.50 -21.85 -21.96
C ALA A 274 10.32 -22.45 -22.76
N GLU A 275 9.11 -22.37 -22.21
CA GLU A 275 7.89 -22.97 -22.75
C GLU A 275 7.22 -22.07 -23.78
N LEU A 276 7.40 -20.76 -23.70
CA LEU A 276 6.91 -19.79 -24.69
C LEU A 276 7.35 -20.10 -26.14
N LYS A 277 8.42 -20.88 -26.34
CA LYS A 277 8.91 -21.30 -27.67
C LYS A 277 8.14 -22.47 -28.27
N THR A 278 7.45 -23.25 -27.44
CA THR A 278 6.71 -24.46 -27.85
C THR A 278 5.19 -24.25 -27.86
N VAL A 279 4.71 -23.14 -27.28
CA VAL A 279 3.30 -22.74 -27.29
C VAL A 279 2.84 -22.41 -28.71
N ARG A 280 1.69 -22.98 -29.14
CA ARG A 280 1.13 -22.71 -30.47
C ARG A 280 0.74 -21.23 -30.63
N PRO A 281 0.97 -20.61 -31.80
CA PRO A 281 0.44 -19.28 -32.08
C PRO A 281 -1.08 -19.27 -31.93
N GLY A 282 -1.60 -18.44 -31.02
CA GLY A 282 -3.04 -18.32 -30.75
C GLY A 282 -3.58 -19.09 -29.54
N SER A 283 -2.77 -19.87 -28.81
CA SER A 283 -3.22 -20.52 -27.55
C SER A 283 -2.97 -19.68 -26.29
N LEU A 284 -2.38 -18.49 -26.43
CA LEU A 284 -2.21 -17.53 -25.35
C LEU A 284 -3.42 -16.59 -25.31
N SER A 285 -4.04 -16.52 -24.14
CA SER A 285 -5.06 -15.53 -23.83
C SER A 285 -4.40 -14.31 -23.19
N ASP A 286 -4.84 -13.13 -23.61
CA ASP A 286 -4.48 -11.87 -22.96
C ASP A 286 -5.44 -11.63 -21.80
N VAL A 287 -4.93 -11.65 -20.58
CA VAL A 287 -5.67 -11.29 -19.36
C VAL A 287 -5.27 -9.87 -18.98
N ALA A 288 -6.21 -8.95 -19.11
CA ALA A 288 -6.06 -7.54 -18.72
C ALA A 288 -6.78 -7.29 -17.40
N ILE A 289 -6.04 -6.93 -16.36
CA ILE A 289 -6.58 -6.54 -15.06
C ILE A 289 -6.31 -5.06 -14.87
N THR A 290 -7.36 -4.27 -14.69
CA THR A 290 -7.24 -2.83 -14.43
C THR A 290 -7.70 -2.54 -13.02
N PHE A 291 -6.79 -2.04 -12.20
CA PHE A 291 -7.03 -1.51 -10.88
C PHE A 291 -7.17 0.00 -10.98
N ASN A 292 -8.31 0.53 -10.55
CA ASN A 292 -8.54 1.97 -10.46
C ASN A 292 -8.61 2.38 -8.98
N PRO A 293 -7.64 3.13 -8.45
CA PRO A 293 -7.64 3.59 -7.05
C PRO A 293 -8.64 4.71 -6.78
N ASN A 294 -9.10 5.41 -7.84
CA ASN A 294 -10.20 6.38 -7.78
C ASN A 294 -11.57 5.70 -7.94
N GLN A 295 -11.59 4.41 -8.30
CA GLN A 295 -12.67 3.56 -7.85
C GLN A 295 -12.34 3.32 -6.38
N ALA A 296 -12.96 4.14 -5.51
CA ALA A 296 -13.16 3.69 -4.16
C ALA A 296 -13.65 2.23 -4.26
N PRO A 297 -13.24 1.31 -3.35
CA PRO A 297 -14.10 0.15 -3.14
C PRO A 297 -15.52 0.71 -3.04
N GLU A 298 -16.52 0.02 -3.54
CA GLU A 298 -17.90 0.37 -3.24
C GLU A 298 -18.18 0.21 -1.72
N THR A 299 -17.37 0.80 -0.84
CA THR A 299 -17.88 1.76 0.14
C THR A 299 -18.89 2.64 -0.58
N GLY A 300 -20.11 2.14 -0.64
CA GLY A 300 -21.28 2.97 -0.84
C GLY A 300 -21.11 4.15 0.12
N ASP A 301 -21.05 5.35 -0.45
CA ASP A 301 -20.93 6.63 0.24
C ASP A 301 -22.24 6.94 0.97
N GLY A 302 -22.56 6.07 1.92
CA GLY A 302 -23.88 5.87 2.49
C GLY A 302 -23.88 4.62 3.36
N GLY A 303 -22.77 4.33 4.04
CA GLY A 303 -22.73 3.33 5.10
C GLY A 303 -23.82 3.65 6.10
N VAL A 304 -24.80 2.77 6.19
CA VAL A 304 -25.96 2.93 7.06
C VAL A 304 -25.62 2.29 8.39
N GLN A 305 -25.79 3.03 9.48
CA GLN A 305 -25.63 2.45 10.81
C GLN A 305 -26.67 1.37 11.03
N VAL A 306 -26.21 0.19 11.43
CA VAL A 306 -27.07 -0.95 11.77
C VAL A 306 -27.83 -0.60 13.06
N PRO A 307 -29.18 -0.48 13.02
CA PRO A 307 -29.98 -0.25 14.21
C PRO A 307 -29.97 -1.46 15.13
N ASP A 308 -30.13 -1.26 16.44
CA ASP A 308 -30.32 -2.38 17.36
C ASP A 308 -31.70 -2.99 17.17
N ILE A 309 -31.75 -4.24 16.70
CA ILE A 309 -32.98 -4.99 16.50
C ILE A 309 -33.21 -6.08 17.55
N ARG A 310 -32.36 -6.15 18.60
CA ARG A 310 -32.55 -7.07 19.72
C ARG A 310 -33.90 -6.79 20.41
N PHE A 311 -34.52 -7.85 20.91
CA PHE A 311 -35.85 -7.84 21.55
C PHE A 311 -37.02 -7.44 20.63
N LEU A 312 -36.78 -7.14 19.35
CA LEU A 312 -37.84 -6.90 18.37
C LEU A 312 -38.37 -8.21 17.80
N THR A 313 -39.65 -8.22 17.45
CA THR A 313 -40.26 -9.31 16.66
C THR A 313 -39.78 -9.25 15.22
N GLU A 314 -39.81 -10.38 14.49
CA GLU A 314 -39.31 -10.46 13.11
C GLU A 314 -39.89 -9.36 12.20
N GLY A 315 -41.20 -9.13 12.29
CA GLY A 315 -41.87 -8.09 11.51
C GLY A 315 -41.42 -6.67 11.87
N ALA A 316 -41.11 -6.41 13.14
CA ALA A 316 -40.60 -5.11 13.58
C ALA A 316 -39.14 -4.91 13.14
N ALA A 317 -38.29 -5.92 13.33
CA ALA A 317 -36.89 -5.91 12.89
C ALA A 317 -36.78 -5.69 11.37
N ARG A 318 -37.62 -6.36 10.58
CA ARG A 318 -37.67 -6.20 9.12
C ARG A 318 -38.03 -4.78 8.69
N ARG A 319 -39.00 -4.14 9.37
CA ARG A 319 -39.39 -2.75 9.08
C ARG A 319 -38.28 -1.76 9.43
N VAL A 320 -37.62 -1.97 10.58
CA VAL A 320 -36.51 -1.12 11.05
C VAL A 320 -35.30 -1.22 10.12
N LEU A 321 -34.94 -2.42 9.67
CA LEU A 321 -33.85 -2.59 8.71
C LEU A 321 -34.21 -2.05 7.33
N ALA A 322 -35.43 -2.27 6.85
CA ALA A 322 -35.88 -1.77 5.56
C ALA A 322 -35.91 -0.23 5.50
N SER A 323 -36.25 0.46 6.60
CA SER A 323 -36.27 1.94 6.63
C SER A 323 -34.89 2.55 6.48
N VAL A 324 -33.85 1.82 6.88
CA VAL A 324 -32.45 2.20 6.73
C VAL A 324 -31.79 1.55 5.51
N GLY A 325 -32.57 0.80 4.71
CA GLY A 325 -32.11 0.18 3.48
C GLY A 325 -31.24 -1.06 3.67
N LEU A 326 -31.40 -1.80 4.78
CA LEU A 326 -30.73 -3.07 5.08
C LEU A 326 -31.71 -4.24 4.93
N VAL A 327 -31.20 -5.45 4.66
CA VAL A 327 -31.99 -6.68 4.48
C VAL A 327 -31.87 -7.57 5.71
N LEU A 328 -33.00 -8.08 6.20
CA LEU A 328 -33.03 -9.02 7.32
C LEU A 328 -32.86 -10.47 6.83
N GLU A 329 -31.87 -11.17 7.36
CA GLU A 329 -31.75 -12.63 7.29
C GLU A 329 -32.12 -13.23 8.65
N VAL A 330 -32.98 -14.26 8.62
CA VAL A 330 -33.61 -14.81 9.81
C VAL A 330 -33.03 -16.19 10.10
N SER A 331 -32.58 -16.39 11.33
CA SER A 331 -32.23 -17.69 11.88
C SER A 331 -33.01 -17.94 13.17
N GLN A 332 -33.29 -19.20 13.50
CA GLN A 332 -33.99 -19.59 14.72
C GLN A 332 -32.98 -20.24 15.66
N GLY A 333 -32.94 -19.77 16.90
CA GLY A 333 -32.05 -20.27 17.95
C GLY A 333 -32.84 -20.78 19.15
N PRO A 334 -32.27 -21.71 19.94
CA PRO A 334 -32.88 -22.15 21.19
C PRO A 334 -33.02 -20.99 22.17
N LEU A 335 -34.15 -20.93 22.89
CA LEU A 335 -34.47 -19.94 23.93
C LEU A 335 -33.37 -19.76 25.00
N GLY A 336 -32.51 -20.75 25.20
CA GLY A 336 -31.42 -20.72 26.16
C GLY A 336 -30.23 -19.80 25.81
N ILE A 337 -30.21 -19.19 24.63
CA ILE A 337 -29.12 -18.28 24.21
C ILE A 337 -29.23 -16.90 24.88
N ASN A 338 -30.46 -16.42 25.10
CA ASN A 338 -30.69 -15.18 25.83
C ASN A 338 -31.98 -15.31 26.68
N PRO A 339 -31.88 -15.47 28.01
CA PRO A 339 -33.03 -15.74 28.88
C PRO A 339 -34.01 -14.55 28.99
N ASP A 340 -33.58 -13.35 28.60
CA ASP A 340 -34.40 -12.13 28.66
C ASP A 340 -35.26 -11.93 27.41
N CYS A 341 -35.14 -12.79 26.39
CA CYS A 341 -35.91 -12.71 25.15
C CYS A 341 -37.15 -13.61 25.19
N ALA A 342 -38.30 -13.03 24.86
CA ALA A 342 -39.53 -13.80 24.66
C ALA A 342 -39.49 -14.59 23.33
N PRO A 343 -40.25 -15.68 23.21
CA PRO A 343 -40.42 -16.40 21.94
C PRO A 343 -40.76 -15.45 20.78
N GLY A 344 -40.09 -15.63 19.64
CA GLY A 344 -40.27 -14.81 18.45
C GLY A 344 -39.56 -13.45 18.46
N GLN A 345 -38.75 -13.15 19.49
CA GLN A 345 -37.91 -11.95 19.54
C GLN A 345 -36.46 -12.24 19.13
N ALA A 346 -35.78 -11.25 18.56
CA ALA A 346 -34.38 -11.33 18.18
C ALA A 346 -33.47 -11.35 19.42
N MET A 347 -32.70 -12.42 19.58
CA MET A 347 -31.71 -12.62 20.66
C MET A 347 -30.33 -12.08 20.29
N LEU A 348 -29.93 -12.31 19.03
CA LEU A 348 -28.61 -11.94 18.51
C LEU A 348 -28.77 -11.27 17.14
N GLN A 349 -27.82 -10.40 16.83
CA GLN A 349 -27.70 -9.77 15.53
C GLN A 349 -26.22 -9.71 15.11
N ALA A 350 -25.95 -9.90 13.82
CA ALA A 350 -24.64 -9.73 13.21
C ALA A 350 -24.83 -9.13 11.80
N PRO A 351 -24.23 -7.96 11.48
CA PRO A 351 -23.34 -7.14 12.31
C PRO A 351 -24.02 -6.56 13.57
N GLY A 352 -23.23 -6.27 14.61
CA GLY A 352 -23.75 -5.67 15.85
C GLY A 352 -24.28 -4.23 15.66
N ALA A 353 -25.19 -3.81 16.54
CA ALA A 353 -25.74 -2.45 16.54
C ALA A 353 -24.65 -1.36 16.53
N GLY A 354 -24.89 -0.28 15.78
CA GLY A 354 -23.98 0.86 15.67
C GLY A 354 -22.82 0.64 14.68
N ASN A 355 -22.62 -0.59 14.18
CA ASN A 355 -21.66 -0.82 13.11
C ASN A 355 -22.15 -0.21 11.79
N SER A 356 -21.20 0.24 10.97
CA SER A 356 -21.49 0.72 9.61
C SER A 356 -21.63 -0.48 8.67
N ALA A 357 -22.73 -0.54 7.93
CA ALA A 357 -22.97 -1.56 6.92
C ALA A 357 -23.37 -0.91 5.58
N ALA A 358 -23.01 -1.53 4.46
CA ALA A 358 -23.39 -1.02 3.14
C ALA A 358 -24.92 -1.05 2.97
N ARG A 359 -25.50 -0.08 2.29
CA ARG A 359 -26.94 -0.15 1.93
C ARG A 359 -27.18 -1.39 1.06
N GLY A 360 -28.25 -2.13 1.35
CA GLY A 360 -28.59 -3.40 0.72
C GLY A 360 -27.86 -4.61 1.33
N SER A 361 -26.97 -4.40 2.30
CA SER A 361 -26.31 -5.50 3.01
C SER A 361 -27.26 -6.24 3.96
N THR A 362 -26.89 -7.48 4.24
CA THR A 362 -27.68 -8.40 5.05
C THR A 362 -27.28 -8.32 6.52
N VAL A 363 -28.28 -8.20 7.39
CA VAL A 363 -28.13 -8.34 8.84
C VAL A 363 -28.77 -9.66 9.26
N LEU A 364 -27.95 -10.56 9.77
CA LEU A 364 -28.40 -11.82 10.34
C LEU A 364 -28.94 -11.57 11.75
N ALA A 365 -30.17 -12.00 12.00
CA ALA A 365 -30.75 -12.01 13.34
C ALA A 365 -31.18 -13.41 13.74
N VAL A 366 -30.84 -13.80 14.96
CA VAL A 366 -31.25 -15.09 15.55
C VAL A 366 -32.44 -14.82 16.46
N PHE A 367 -33.60 -15.39 16.14
CA PHE A 367 -34.82 -15.27 16.92
C PHE A 367 -34.97 -16.44 17.89
N ALA A 368 -35.56 -16.17 19.06
CA ALA A 368 -35.93 -17.20 20.01
C ALA A 368 -37.02 -18.08 19.39
N ALA A 369 -36.76 -19.38 19.23
CA ALA A 369 -37.74 -20.31 18.72
C ALA A 369 -39.00 -20.32 19.61
N GLY A 370 -40.18 -20.20 18.98
CA GLY A 370 -41.45 -20.50 19.64
C GLY A 370 -41.58 -22.00 19.86
N THR A 371 -41.93 -22.41 21.08
CA THR A 371 -42.34 -23.78 21.39
C THR A 371 -43.64 -24.14 20.72
#